data_AF-A0A1W1USP6-F1
#
_entry.id   AF-A0A1W1USP6-F1
#
_cell.length_a   1.000
_cell.length_b   1.000
_cell.length_c   1.000
_cell.angle_alpha   90.00
_cell.angle_beta   90.00
_cell.angle_gamma   90.00
#
_symmetry.space_group_name_H-M   'P 1'
#
loop_
_entity.id
_entity.type
_entity.pdbx_description
1 polymer ?
#
loop_
_entity_poly.entity_id
_entity_poly.type
_entity_poly.pdbx_seq_one_letter_code
_entity_poly.pdbx_strand_id
1 'polypeptide(L)'
;MSSENTKKQTLIENPEGKGKSANSLLWVLVVALIVLAAVGSAYFGENFNLAVRVVAIVVLMALALGLAALTNEGKKAIGFLKESRGELRKIVWPKRSEATQTTLIVFGVTVVTSLVLWGFDSLIIAVISFITNLRF
;
A
#
# COMPACT_ATOMS: atom_id res chain seq x y z
N MET A 1 -19.44 11.68 -44.15
CA MET A 1 -20.04 10.67 -43.24
C MET A 1 -19.04 10.07 -42.23
N SER A 2 -17.73 10.00 -42.53
CA SER A 2 -16.68 9.52 -41.60
C SER A 2 -16.22 10.56 -40.55
N SER A 3 -16.27 11.85 -40.88
CA SER A 3 -15.82 12.97 -40.03
C SER A 3 -16.80 13.36 -38.90
N GLU A 4 -18.06 12.95 -38.97
CA GLU A 4 -19.06 13.25 -37.93
C GLU A 4 -19.02 12.22 -36.79
N ASN A 5 -18.62 10.99 -37.09
CA ASN A 5 -18.52 9.91 -36.10
C ASN A 5 -17.30 10.08 -35.18
N THR A 6 -16.14 10.48 -35.74
CA THR A 6 -14.94 10.84 -34.96
C THR A 6 -15.17 12.06 -34.07
N LYS A 7 -15.97 13.05 -34.52
CA LYS A 7 -16.35 14.20 -33.69
C LYS A 7 -17.35 13.83 -32.60
N LYS A 8 -18.30 12.93 -32.86
CA LYS A 8 -19.22 12.43 -31.81
C LYS A 8 -18.49 11.54 -30.80
N GLN A 9 -17.50 10.75 -31.21
CA GLN A 9 -16.67 9.97 -30.29
C GLN A 9 -15.79 10.84 -29.39
N THR A 10 -15.23 11.96 -29.89
CA THR A 10 -14.48 12.91 -29.06
C THR A 10 -15.37 13.78 -28.14
N LEU A 11 -16.64 13.98 -28.48
CA LEU A 11 -17.61 14.68 -27.62
C LEU A 11 -18.17 13.81 -26.49
N ILE A 12 -18.01 12.49 -26.56
CA ILE A 12 -18.44 11.54 -25.51
C ILE A 12 -17.29 11.25 -24.52
N GLU A 13 -16.05 11.63 -24.85
CA GLU A 13 -14.87 11.50 -23.98
C GLU A 13 -14.46 12.83 -23.35
N ASN A 14 -15.40 13.57 -22.78
CA ASN A 14 -15.06 14.61 -21.81
C ASN A 14 -15.56 14.13 -20.45
N PRO A 15 -14.75 13.41 -19.65
CA PRO A 15 -15.03 13.39 -18.23
C PRO A 15 -14.95 14.86 -17.81
N GLU A 16 -16.05 15.42 -17.30
CA GLU A 16 -16.15 16.79 -16.80
C GLU A 16 -15.22 16.99 -15.59
N GLY A 17 -13.92 16.93 -15.86
CA GLY A 17 -12.84 17.16 -14.95
C GLY A 17 -12.55 18.64 -14.93
N LYS A 18 -12.13 19.15 -13.77
CA LYS A 18 -11.67 20.53 -13.62
C LYS A 18 -10.64 20.83 -14.72
N GLY A 19 -10.74 22.01 -15.34
CA GLY A 19 -9.81 22.45 -16.37
C GLY A 19 -8.34 22.32 -15.92
N LYS A 20 -7.42 22.13 -16.87
CA LYS A 20 -6.00 21.82 -16.62
C LYS A 20 -5.35 22.75 -15.58
N SER A 21 -5.67 24.04 -15.61
CA SER A 21 -5.21 25.04 -14.64
C SER A 21 -5.78 24.81 -13.24
N ALA A 22 -7.09 24.56 -13.12
CA ALA A 22 -7.75 24.31 -11.84
C ALA A 22 -7.28 23.00 -11.18
N ASN A 23 -6.99 21.97 -11.95
CA ASN A 23 -6.42 20.71 -11.43
C ASN A 23 -4.97 20.90 -10.97
N SER A 24 -4.16 21.66 -11.71
CA SER A 24 -2.78 22.00 -11.31
C SER A 24 -2.76 22.78 -9.99
N LEU A 25 -3.66 23.76 -9.83
CA LEU A 25 -3.81 24.53 -8.59
C LEU A 25 -4.16 23.65 -7.38
N LEU A 26 -5.06 22.67 -7.56
CA LEU A 26 -5.39 21.72 -6.49
C LEU A 26 -4.16 20.87 -6.09
N TRP A 27 -3.36 20.43 -7.05
CA TRP A 27 -2.13 19.69 -6.77
C TRP A 27 -1.09 20.51 -6.03
N VAL A 28 -0.89 21.78 -6.43
CA VAL A 28 -0.01 22.71 -5.71
C VAL A 28 -0.49 22.88 -4.27
N LEU A 29 -1.79 23.01 -4.06
CA LEU A 29 -2.37 23.17 -2.72
C LEU A 29 -2.21 21.90 -1.86
N VAL A 30 -2.37 20.70 -2.44
CA VAL A 30 -2.12 19.42 -1.77
C VAL A 30 -0.65 19.31 -1.34
N VAL A 31 0.30 19.60 -2.24
CA VAL A 31 1.73 19.56 -1.94
C VAL A 31 2.08 20.58 -0.86
N ALA A 32 1.52 21.80 -0.94
CA ALA A 32 1.71 22.82 0.08
C ALA A 32 1.25 22.37 1.48
N LEU A 33 0.10 21.69 1.58
CA LEU A 33 -0.39 21.14 2.85
C LEU A 33 0.51 20.04 3.42
N ILE A 34 1.04 19.16 2.57
CA ILE A 34 1.97 18.09 2.99
C ILE A 34 3.28 18.70 3.49
N VAL A 35 3.82 19.69 2.77
CA VAL A 35 5.03 20.41 3.18
C VAL A 35 4.79 21.14 4.51
N LEU A 36 3.64 21.81 4.67
CA LEU A 36 3.28 22.43 5.95
C LEU A 36 3.18 21.42 7.09
N ALA A 37 2.63 20.23 6.85
CA ALA A 37 2.57 19.17 7.86
C ALA A 37 3.98 18.67 8.24
N ALA A 38 4.87 18.48 7.26
CA ALA A 38 6.23 18.02 7.49
C ALA A 38 7.10 19.07 8.21
N VAL A 39 7.09 20.31 7.71
CA VAL A 39 7.85 21.43 8.28
C VAL A 39 7.28 21.82 9.65
N GLY A 40 5.96 21.88 9.78
CA GLY A 40 5.30 22.12 11.07
C GLY A 40 5.66 21.05 12.09
N SER A 41 5.68 19.77 11.69
CA SER A 41 6.12 18.67 12.53
C SER A 41 7.58 18.81 12.97
N ALA A 42 8.47 19.26 12.08
CA ALA A 42 9.90 19.46 12.39
C ALA A 42 10.14 20.66 13.31
N TYR A 43 9.46 21.78 13.08
CA TYR A 43 9.70 23.04 13.81
C TYR A 43 9.01 23.07 15.18
N PHE A 44 7.82 22.47 15.29
CA PHE A 44 7.06 22.38 16.53
C PHE A 44 7.33 21.08 17.32
N GLY A 45 8.33 20.30 16.91
CA GLY A 45 8.65 18.99 17.47
C GLY A 45 9.11 19.01 18.93
N GLU A 46 9.72 20.11 19.39
CA GLU A 46 10.28 20.22 20.74
C GLU A 46 9.38 20.98 21.74
N ASN A 47 8.40 21.75 21.25
CA ASN A 47 7.62 22.66 22.08
C ASN A 47 6.25 22.11 22.51
N PHE A 48 5.77 21.01 21.91
CA PHE A 48 4.42 20.47 22.14
C PHE A 48 4.42 19.00 22.57
N ASN A 49 3.39 18.63 23.34
CA ASN A 49 3.13 17.24 23.72
C ASN A 49 2.89 16.37 22.46
N LEU A 50 3.43 15.14 22.48
CA LEU A 50 3.40 14.19 21.37
C LEU A 50 1.98 13.95 20.82
N ALA A 51 0.98 13.90 21.69
CA ALA A 51 -0.42 13.70 21.29
C ALA A 51 -0.95 14.81 20.36
N VAL A 52 -0.65 16.08 20.67
CA VAL A 52 -1.13 17.23 19.88
C VAL A 52 -0.49 17.24 18.49
N ARG A 53 0.80 16.89 18.39
CA ARG A 53 1.53 16.80 17.12
C ARG A 53 0.96 15.71 16.22
N VAL A 54 0.70 14.52 16.76
CA VAL A 54 0.13 13.41 15.99
C VAL A 54 -1.26 13.78 15.47
N VAL A 55 -2.12 14.36 16.31
CA VAL A 55 -3.46 14.80 15.89
C VAL A 55 -3.37 15.87 14.80
N ALA A 56 -2.51 16.87 14.95
CA ALA A 56 -2.33 17.94 13.96
C ALA A 56 -1.87 17.39 12.60
N ILE A 57 -0.92 16.46 12.58
CA ILE A 57 -0.45 15.80 11.35
C ILE A 57 -1.57 14.99 10.70
N VAL A 58 -2.32 14.22 11.49
CA VAL A 58 -3.44 13.42 10.97
C VAL A 58 -4.51 14.30 10.34
N VAL A 59 -4.86 15.43 10.96
CA VAL A 59 -5.83 16.39 10.42
C VAL A 59 -5.33 17.00 9.10
N LEU A 60 -4.08 17.46 9.04
CA LEU A 60 -3.51 18.02 7.82
C LEU A 60 -3.41 16.98 6.70
N MET A 61 -3.03 15.75 7.04
CA MET A 61 -2.99 14.62 6.10
C MET A 61 -4.38 14.30 5.58
N ALA A 62 -5.41 14.27 6.44
CA ALA A 62 -6.79 14.03 6.03
C ALA A 62 -7.31 15.13 5.09
N LEU A 63 -6.98 16.40 5.34
CA LEU A 63 -7.32 17.52 4.45
C LEU A 63 -6.62 17.40 3.10
N ALA A 64 -5.32 17.09 3.10
CA ALA A 64 -4.55 16.88 1.87
C ALA A 64 -5.12 15.73 1.03
N LEU A 65 -5.48 14.61 1.66
CA LEU A 65 -6.12 13.48 1.00
C LEU A 65 -7.52 13.82 0.47
N GLY A 66 -8.32 14.56 1.23
CA GLY A 66 -9.64 15.02 0.78
C GLY A 66 -9.56 15.93 -0.45
N LEU A 67 -8.59 16.84 -0.48
CA LEU A 67 -8.32 17.71 -1.62
C LEU A 67 -7.75 16.93 -2.82
N ALA A 68 -6.87 15.97 -2.57
CA ALA A 68 -6.35 15.07 -3.60
C ALA A 68 -7.48 14.23 -4.22
N ALA A 69 -8.43 13.75 -3.43
CA ALA A 69 -9.61 13.01 -3.90
C ALA A 69 -10.53 13.84 -4.81
N LEU A 70 -10.57 15.17 -4.61
CA LEU A 70 -11.33 16.10 -5.45
C LEU A 70 -10.65 16.41 -6.80
N THR A 71 -9.37 16.08 -6.96
CA THR A 71 -8.63 16.25 -8.23
C THR A 71 -9.16 15.29 -9.29
N ASN A 72 -8.89 15.58 -10.57
CA ASN A 72 -9.30 14.70 -11.67
C ASN A 72 -8.66 13.31 -11.53
N GLU A 73 -7.40 13.25 -11.10
CA GLU A 73 -6.69 11.98 -10.86
C GLU A 73 -7.26 11.25 -9.63
N GLY A 74 -7.64 11.98 -8.58
CA GLY A 74 -8.32 11.42 -7.41
C GLY A 74 -9.67 10.80 -7.76
N LYS A 75 -10.50 11.49 -8.56
CA LYS A 75 -11.77 10.95 -9.03
C LYS A 75 -11.60 9.71 -9.90
N LYS A 76 -10.61 9.71 -10.80
CA LYS A 76 -10.24 8.51 -11.59
C LYS A 76 -9.85 7.35 -10.69
N ALA A 77 -8.97 7.58 -9.71
CA ALA A 77 -8.54 6.54 -8.77
C ALA A 77 -9.71 5.96 -7.96
N ILE A 78 -10.65 6.80 -7.51
CA ILE A 78 -11.88 6.35 -6.83
C ILE A 78 -12.77 5.51 -7.76
N GLY A 79 -12.89 5.92 -9.03
CA GLY A 79 -13.57 5.14 -10.07
C GLY A 79 -12.94 3.76 -10.27
N PHE A 80 -11.62 3.72 -10.44
CA PHE A 80 -10.85 2.47 -10.52
C PHE A 80 -11.05 1.59 -9.30
N LEU A 81 -11.00 2.13 -8.08
CA LEU A 81 -11.25 1.35 -6.85
C LEU A 81 -12.67 0.74 -6.83
N LYS A 82 -13.66 1.47 -7.34
CA LYS A 82 -15.05 0.99 -7.45
C LYS A 82 -15.16 -0.15 -8.47
N GLU A 83 -14.45 -0.05 -9.58
CA GLU A 83 -14.38 -1.09 -10.62
C GLU A 83 -13.61 -2.33 -10.14
N SER A 84 -12.46 -2.14 -9.49
CA SER A 84 -11.68 -3.22 -8.88
C SER A 84 -12.50 -4.00 -7.85
N ARG A 85 -13.37 -3.36 -7.08
CA ARG A 85 -14.31 -4.07 -6.18
C ARG A 85 -15.26 -5.02 -6.93
N GLY A 86 -15.64 -4.70 -8.16
CA GLY A 86 -16.42 -5.59 -9.02
C GLY A 86 -15.63 -6.82 -9.46
N GLU A 87 -14.34 -6.66 -9.72
CA GLU A 87 -13.43 -7.77 -10.06
C GLU A 87 -13.05 -8.62 -8.85
N LEU A 88 -12.89 -8.01 -7.67
CA LEU A 88 -12.69 -8.73 -6.42
C LEU A 88 -13.86 -9.67 -6.10
N ARG A 89 -15.07 -9.36 -6.57
CA ARG A 89 -16.23 -10.27 -6.45
C ARG A 89 -16.18 -11.45 -7.42
N LYS A 90 -15.39 -11.36 -8.49
CA LYS A 90 -15.12 -12.48 -9.40
C LYS A 90 -14.09 -13.45 -8.82
N ILE A 91 -13.40 -13.07 -7.74
CA ILE A 91 -12.54 -13.97 -6.99
C ILE A 91 -13.45 -14.99 -6.31
N VAL A 92 -13.49 -16.19 -6.88
CA VAL A 92 -14.05 -17.36 -6.23
C VAL A 92 -13.11 -17.67 -5.07
N TRP A 93 -13.46 -17.17 -3.88
CA TRP A 93 -12.69 -17.48 -2.70
C TRP A 93 -12.73 -18.99 -2.47
N PRO A 94 -11.55 -19.64 -2.38
CA PRO A 94 -11.47 -21.08 -2.24
C PRO A 94 -12.28 -21.51 -1.02
N LYS A 95 -13.02 -22.61 -1.17
CA LYS A 95 -13.79 -23.18 -0.06
C LYS A 95 -12.82 -23.47 1.10
N ARG A 96 -13.26 -23.26 2.34
CA ARG A 96 -12.42 -23.40 3.54
C ARG A 96 -11.65 -24.74 3.61
N SER A 97 -12.23 -25.79 3.03
CA SER A 97 -11.59 -27.11 2.89
C SER A 97 -10.33 -27.09 2.00
N GLU A 98 -10.39 -26.42 0.85
CA GLU A 98 -9.28 -26.34 -0.11
C GLU A 98 -8.14 -25.46 0.43
N ALA A 99 -8.51 -24.35 1.08
CA ALA A 99 -7.56 -23.46 1.75
C ALA A 99 -6.81 -24.20 2.88
N THR A 100 -7.55 -24.92 3.74
CA THR A 100 -6.95 -25.65 4.87
C THR A 100 -6.06 -26.79 4.39
N GLN A 101 -6.45 -27.51 3.32
CA GLN A 101 -5.62 -28.56 2.73
C GLN A 101 -4.28 -28.02 2.25
N THR A 102 -4.29 -26.90 1.53
CA THR A 102 -3.06 -26.26 1.04
C THR A 102 -2.19 -25.76 2.20
N THR A 103 -2.80 -25.13 3.22
CA THR A 103 -2.06 -24.70 4.42
C THR A 103 -1.44 -25.88 5.18
N LEU A 104 -2.14 -27.00 5.33
CA LEU A 104 -1.61 -28.19 6.00
C LEU A 104 -0.44 -28.80 5.21
N ILE A 105 -0.52 -28.83 3.88
CA ILE A 105 0.60 -29.27 3.03
C ILE A 105 1.83 -28.38 3.25
N VAL A 106 1.67 -27.05 3.16
CA VAL A 106 2.77 -26.10 3.36
C VAL A 106 3.33 -26.18 4.78
N PHE A 107 2.46 -26.32 5.78
CA PHE A 107 2.83 -26.48 7.18
C PHE A 107 3.66 -27.76 7.37
N GLY A 108 3.24 -28.88 6.80
CA GLY A 108 3.99 -30.14 6.83
C GLY A 108 5.38 -29.99 6.22
N VAL A 109 5.49 -29.39 5.02
CA VAL A 109 6.78 -29.15 4.38
C VAL A 109 7.67 -28.26 5.24
N THR A 110 7.12 -27.20 5.83
CA THR A 110 7.87 -26.26 6.67
C THR A 110 8.39 -26.92 7.95
N VAL A 111 7.59 -27.78 8.59
CA VAL A 111 8.01 -28.57 9.78
C VAL A 111 9.13 -29.54 9.43
N VAL A 112 9.04 -30.22 8.28
CA VAL A 112 10.11 -31.12 7.84
C VAL A 112 11.39 -30.34 7.55
N THR A 113 11.31 -29.22 6.82
CA THR A 113 12.47 -28.38 6.52
C THR A 113 13.10 -27.80 7.79
N SER A 114 12.31 -27.32 8.75
CA SER A 114 12.83 -26.77 10.00
C SER A 114 13.53 -27.83 10.85
N LEU A 115 12.99 -29.07 10.90
CA LEU A 115 13.61 -30.17 11.63
C LEU A 115 14.92 -30.62 10.98
N VAL A 116 14.95 -30.68 9.64
CA VAL A 116 16.17 -31.01 8.89
C VAL A 116 17.26 -29.97 9.16
N LEU A 117 16.96 -28.67 9.00
CA LEU A 117 17.91 -27.60 9.29
C LEU A 117 18.39 -27.68 10.75
N TRP A 118 17.48 -27.75 11.72
CA TRP A 118 17.83 -27.89 13.13
C TRP A 118 18.77 -29.08 13.41
N GLY A 119 18.55 -30.22 12.75
CA GLY A 119 19.43 -31.38 12.84
C GLY A 119 20.83 -31.11 12.28
N PHE A 120 20.92 -30.50 11.10
CA PHE A 120 22.20 -30.11 10.51
C PHE A 120 22.95 -29.07 11.35
N ASP A 121 22.28 -28.02 11.81
CA ASP A 121 22.84 -27.00 12.70
C ASP A 121 23.38 -27.63 13.99
N SER A 122 22.61 -28.52 14.62
CA SER A 122 23.01 -29.23 15.84
C SER A 122 24.21 -30.14 15.60
N LEU A 123 24.24 -30.85 14.46
CA LEU A 123 25.34 -31.74 14.09
C LEU A 123 26.64 -30.95 13.86
N ILE A 124 26.56 -29.82 13.14
CA ILE A 124 27.71 -28.96 12.89
C ILE A 124 28.28 -28.44 14.22
N ILE A 125 27.43 -27.94 15.12
CA ILE A 125 27.86 -27.47 16.45
C ILE A 125 28.50 -28.61 17.25
N ALA A 126 27.91 -29.81 17.24
CA ALA A 126 28.45 -30.97 17.94
C ALA A 126 29.86 -31.33 17.44
N VAL A 127 30.07 -31.35 16.12
CA VAL A 127 31.39 -31.62 15.51
C VAL A 127 32.41 -30.54 15.87
N ILE A 128 32.02 -29.26 15.76
CA ILE A 128 32.90 -28.13 16.11
C ILE A 128 33.28 -28.19 17.60
N SER A 129 32.31 -28.45 18.48
CA SER A 129 32.53 -28.58 19.92
C SER A 129 33.46 -29.75 20.23
N PHE A 130 33.26 -30.91 19.58
CA PHE A 130 34.11 -32.08 19.74
C PHE A 130 35.56 -31.79 19.35
N ILE A 131 35.79 -31.19 18.17
CA ILE A 131 37.14 -30.85 17.71
C ILE A 131 37.79 -29.79 18.62
N THR A 132 37.02 -28.80 19.07
CA THR A 132 37.53 -27.75 19.95
C THR A 132 37.88 -28.28 21.33
N ASN A 133 37.06 -29.18 21.88
CA ASN A 133 37.31 -29.82 23.17
C ASN A 133 38.55 -30.74 23.12
N LEU A 134 38.81 -31.37 21.98
CA LEU A 134 39.99 -32.23 21.77
C LEU A 134 41.32 -31.47 21.67
N ARG A 135 41.27 -30.14 21.44
CA ARG A 135 42.43 -29.27 21.24
C ARG A 135 42.92 -28.59 22.54
N PHE A 136 42.23 -28.82 23.66
CA PHE A 136 42.67 -28.44 25.01
C PHE A 136 42.79 -29.70 25.88
#